data_AF-A0A545AJ86-F1
#
_entry.id   AF-A0A545AJ86-F1
#
_cell.length_a   1.000
_cell.length_b   1.000
_cell.length_c   1.000
_cell.angle_alpha   90.00
_cell.angle_beta   90.00
_cell.angle_gamma   90.00
#
_symmetry.space_group_name_H-M   'P 1'
#
loop_
_entity.id
_entity.type
_entity.pdbx_description
1 polymer ?
#
loop_
_entity_poly.entity_id
_entity_poly.type
_entity_poly.pdbx_seq_one_letter_code
_entity_poly.pdbx_strand_id
1 'polypeptide(L)'
;MATVHDRSSSGIRAQLAAMCPAELGLARSLAAEWTVRRLQRGDGHYDWRRSLRAKRRVYWSMDDDQLLRTAWADREALPVVAAHFGYVEHDVHKRLTELGLSTSYQATLTQMGATPTGVVSARARRESALPPLSVTVLQVTGMASASGPVPVAVSLHSSRDAAYMALRELTRLHQAHSARLRMGPASWWMWPRLVDSHRPIGRDESGSIAPAAS
;
A
#
# COMPACT_ATOMS: atom_id res chain seq x y z
N MET A 1 7.15 -29.58 4.59
CA MET A 1 6.50 -28.48 5.33
C MET A 1 5.20 -28.15 4.61
N ALA A 2 4.05 -28.38 5.25
CA ALA A 2 2.76 -28.17 4.60
C ALA A 2 2.48 -26.67 4.43
N THR A 3 2.38 -26.22 3.18
CA THR A 3 1.87 -24.90 2.79
C THR A 3 0.35 -24.97 2.74
N VAL A 4 -0.30 -24.47 3.79
CA VAL A 4 -1.73 -24.13 3.70
C VAL A 4 -1.79 -22.71 3.12
N HIS A 5 -2.29 -22.58 1.89
CA HIS A 5 -2.51 -21.31 1.17
C HIS A 5 -1.29 -20.40 0.94
N ASP A 6 -0.22 -20.90 0.30
CA ASP A 6 0.92 -20.10 -0.19
C ASP A 6 1.63 -19.19 0.85
N ARG A 7 1.37 -19.42 2.14
CA ARG A 7 1.96 -18.65 3.24
C ARG A 7 2.84 -19.53 4.10
N SER A 8 4.00 -19.00 4.47
CA SER A 8 4.87 -19.66 5.44
C SER A 8 4.22 -19.71 6.82
N SER A 9 4.49 -20.78 7.57
CA SER A 9 3.98 -20.93 8.95
C SER A 9 4.48 -19.82 9.89
N SER A 10 5.65 -19.24 9.61
CA SER A 10 6.16 -18.06 10.31
C SER A 10 5.34 -16.79 9.98
N GLY A 11 4.95 -16.61 8.72
CA GLY A 11 4.08 -15.51 8.28
C GLY A 11 2.69 -15.58 8.90
N ILE A 12 2.10 -16.78 8.98
CA ILE A 12 0.83 -17.01 9.66
C ILE A 12 0.94 -16.67 11.16
N ARG A 13 1.98 -17.16 11.84
CA ARG A 13 2.22 -16.84 13.26
C ARG A 13 2.45 -15.34 13.50
N ALA A 14 3.17 -14.67 12.62
CA ALA A 14 3.36 -13.22 12.66
C ALA A 14 2.02 -12.48 12.61
N GLN A 15 1.15 -12.89 11.69
CA GLN A 15 -0.15 -12.26 11.49
C GLN A 15 -1.09 -12.51 12.67
N LEU A 16 -1.08 -13.72 13.24
CA LEU A 16 -1.82 -14.04 14.47
C LEU A 16 -1.34 -13.24 15.68
N ALA A 17 -0.02 -13.05 15.83
CA ALA A 17 0.54 -12.20 16.88
C ALA A 17 0.15 -10.72 16.70
N ALA A 18 0.02 -10.25 15.46
CA ALA A 18 -0.44 -8.88 15.18
C ALA A 18 -1.90 -8.67 15.64
N MET A 19 -2.74 -9.69 15.57
CA MET A 19 -4.14 -9.64 16.04
C MET A 19 -4.28 -9.62 17.56
N CYS A 20 -3.25 -10.04 18.32
CA CYS A 20 -3.26 -9.96 19.78
C CYS A 20 -3.32 -8.50 20.25
N PRO A 21 -4.21 -8.13 21.19
CA PRO A 21 -4.23 -6.79 21.79
C PRO A 21 -2.86 -6.41 22.36
N ALA A 22 -2.46 -5.15 22.16
CA ALA A 22 -1.12 -4.69 22.52
C ALA A 22 -0.94 -4.54 24.04
N GLU A 23 -2.03 -4.19 24.73
CA GLU A 23 -2.14 -4.04 26.18
C GLU A 23 -1.79 -5.31 26.96
N LEU A 24 -1.82 -6.48 26.32
CA LEU A 24 -1.45 -7.75 26.96
C LEU A 24 0.06 -7.96 27.05
N GLY A 25 0.88 -7.18 26.33
CA GLY A 25 2.34 -7.23 26.43
C GLY A 25 2.98 -8.58 26.12
N LEU A 26 2.29 -9.49 25.41
CA LEU A 26 2.74 -10.86 25.19
C LEU A 26 3.90 -10.94 24.19
N ALA A 27 4.84 -11.85 24.47
CA ALA A 27 5.85 -12.26 23.49
C ALA A 27 5.19 -12.81 22.22
N ARG A 28 5.82 -12.64 21.05
CA ARG A 28 5.23 -12.93 19.73
C ARG A 28 4.68 -14.36 19.59
N SER A 29 5.38 -15.37 20.14
CA SER A 29 4.90 -16.77 20.14
C SER A 29 3.63 -16.94 20.96
N LEU A 30 3.63 -16.40 22.18
CA LEU A 30 2.48 -16.45 23.10
C LEU A 30 1.29 -15.63 22.57
N ALA A 31 1.55 -14.50 21.92
CA ALA A 31 0.53 -13.68 21.29
C ALA A 31 -0.19 -14.44 20.16
N ALA A 32 0.56 -15.18 19.32
CA ALA A 32 -0.03 -15.99 18.27
C ALA A 32 -0.90 -17.13 18.84
N GLU A 33 -0.41 -17.84 19.86
CA GLU A 33 -1.17 -18.90 20.53
C GLU A 33 -2.42 -18.38 21.24
N TRP A 34 -2.31 -17.22 21.90
CA TRP A 34 -3.45 -16.55 22.55
C TRP A 34 -4.55 -16.22 21.54
N THR A 35 -4.18 -15.65 20.38
CA THR A 35 -5.12 -15.33 19.31
C THR A 35 -5.82 -16.59 18.80
N VAL A 36 -5.07 -17.68 18.55
CA VAL A 36 -5.64 -18.96 18.10
C VAL A 36 -6.66 -19.49 19.10
N ARG A 37 -6.32 -19.51 20.39
CA ARG A 37 -7.23 -19.99 21.44
C ARG A 37 -8.51 -19.15 21.52
N ARG A 38 -8.42 -17.82 21.34
CA ARG A 38 -9.61 -16.95 21.33
C ARG A 38 -10.49 -17.17 20.11
N LEU A 39 -9.90 -17.28 18.92
CA LEU A 39 -10.66 -17.54 17.70
C LEU A 39 -11.34 -18.92 17.75
N GLN A 40 -10.66 -19.95 18.26
CA GLN A 40 -11.21 -21.31 18.40
C GLN A 40 -12.38 -21.40 19.39
N ARG A 41 -12.38 -20.58 20.44
CA ARG A 41 -13.48 -20.53 21.42
C ARG A 41 -14.76 -19.91 20.87
N GLY A 42 -14.70 -19.30 19.68
CA GLY A 42 -15.86 -18.61 19.10
C GLY A 42 -16.34 -17.45 19.96
N ASP A 43 -15.45 -16.82 20.73
CA ASP A 43 -15.77 -15.66 21.56
C ASP A 43 -16.22 -14.51 20.64
N GLY A 44 -17.53 -14.34 20.46
CA GLY A 44 -18.12 -13.29 19.63
C GLY A 44 -17.78 -11.88 20.07
N HIS A 45 -17.19 -11.72 21.26
CA HIS A 45 -16.76 -10.45 21.83
C HIS A 45 -15.32 -10.05 21.45
N TYR A 46 -14.50 -10.96 20.91
CA TYR A 46 -13.13 -10.63 20.55
C TYR A 46 -13.05 -10.03 19.13
N ASP A 47 -13.02 -8.70 19.07
CA ASP A 47 -12.73 -7.97 17.83
C ASP A 47 -11.22 -7.92 17.55
N TRP A 48 -10.68 -8.97 16.93
CA TRP A 48 -9.29 -9.00 16.48
C TRP A 48 -8.94 -7.90 15.47
N ARG A 49 -9.93 -7.33 14.76
CA ARG A 49 -9.71 -6.24 13.79
C ARG A 49 -9.35 -4.96 14.54
N ARG A 50 -9.90 -4.74 15.74
CA ARG A 50 -9.51 -3.61 16.60
C ARG A 50 -8.02 -3.61 16.90
N SER A 51 -7.45 -4.76 17.27
CA SER A 51 -6.01 -4.87 17.52
C SER A 51 -5.17 -4.59 16.27
N LEU A 52 -5.64 -5.01 15.10
CA LEU A 52 -4.97 -4.70 13.84
C LEU A 52 -5.05 -3.21 13.50
N ARG A 53 -6.21 -2.55 13.69
CA ARG A 53 -6.36 -1.10 13.52
C ARG A 53 -5.48 -0.31 14.50
N ALA A 54 -5.29 -0.80 15.71
CA ALA A 54 -4.39 -0.16 16.68
C ALA A 54 -2.90 -0.27 16.29
N LYS A 55 -2.49 -1.39 15.65
CA LYS A 55 -1.10 -1.62 15.24
C LYS A 55 -0.77 -1.14 13.83
N ARG A 56 -1.76 -1.13 12.93
CA ARG A 56 -1.61 -0.70 11.53
C ARG A 56 -2.35 0.61 11.35
N ARG A 57 -1.66 1.62 10.82
CA ARG A 57 -2.26 2.92 10.48
C ARG A 57 -3.52 2.82 9.62
N VAL A 58 -3.62 1.79 8.76
CA VAL A 58 -4.75 1.57 7.86
C VAL A 58 -5.02 0.05 7.72
N TYR A 59 -6.27 -0.35 7.89
CA TYR A 59 -6.76 -1.72 7.66
C TYR A 59 -8.11 -1.69 6.95
N TRP A 60 -8.21 -2.37 5.81
CA TRP A 60 -9.45 -2.50 5.04
C TRP A 60 -9.98 -3.93 5.14
N SER A 61 -11.20 -4.08 5.63
CA SER A 61 -11.96 -5.32 5.60
C SER A 61 -12.78 -5.45 4.31
N MET A 62 -13.35 -6.63 4.06
CA MET A 62 -14.26 -6.81 2.92
C MET A 62 -15.52 -5.95 3.04
N ASP A 63 -16.01 -5.74 4.27
CA ASP A 63 -17.17 -4.89 4.53
C ASP A 63 -16.81 -3.42 4.22
N ASP A 64 -15.61 -2.98 4.63
CA ASP A 64 -15.11 -1.65 4.29
C ASP A 64 -14.98 -1.46 2.77
N ASP A 65 -14.49 -2.48 2.05
CA ASP A 65 -14.41 -2.44 0.59
C ASP A 65 -15.79 -2.32 -0.07
N GLN A 66 -16.80 -3.00 0.47
CA GLN A 66 -18.17 -2.92 -0.04
C GLN A 66 -18.80 -1.55 0.24
N LEU A 67 -18.58 -0.99 1.43
CA LEU A 67 -18.97 0.38 1.75
C LEU A 67 -18.28 1.38 0.81
N LEU A 68 -16.99 1.20 0.56
CA LEU A 68 -16.22 2.08 -0.32
C LEU A 68 -16.72 2.01 -1.78
N ARG A 69 -17.10 0.82 -2.27
CA ARG A 69 -17.74 0.64 -3.58
C ARG A 69 -19.07 1.37 -3.67
N THR A 70 -19.86 1.31 -2.60
CA THR A 70 -21.17 1.98 -2.52
C THR A 70 -21.00 3.50 -2.53
N ALA A 71 -20.15 4.03 -1.66
CA ALA A 71 -19.81 5.45 -1.61
C ALA A 71 -19.27 5.99 -2.95
N TRP A 72 -18.46 5.19 -3.66
CA TRP A 72 -17.98 5.52 -5.01
C TRP A 72 -19.12 5.62 -6.04
N ALA A 73 -20.05 4.67 -6.01
CA ALA A 73 -21.21 4.65 -6.91
C ALA A 73 -22.15 5.83 -6.64
N ASP A 74 -22.37 6.16 -5.37
CA ASP A 74 -23.23 7.25 -4.91
C ASP A 74 -22.58 8.64 -5.01
N ARG A 75 -21.30 8.70 -5.44
CA ARG A 75 -20.49 9.93 -5.51
C ARG A 75 -20.42 10.66 -4.18
N GLU A 76 -20.36 9.91 -3.09
CA GLU A 76 -20.22 10.48 -1.77
C GLU A 76 -18.92 11.28 -1.67
N ALA A 77 -18.95 12.40 -0.95
CA ALA A 77 -17.80 13.28 -0.86
C ALA A 77 -16.61 12.58 -0.19
N LEU A 78 -15.43 12.57 -0.83
CA LEU A 78 -14.24 11.90 -0.29
C LEU A 78 -13.88 12.27 1.16
N PRO A 79 -14.02 13.54 1.61
CA PRO A 79 -13.74 13.91 3.01
C PRO A 79 -14.70 13.23 3.99
N VAL A 80 -15.97 13.05 3.60
CA VAL A 80 -16.99 12.38 4.42
C VAL A 80 -16.67 10.89 4.55
N VAL A 81 -16.31 10.25 3.43
CA VAL A 81 -15.88 8.85 3.41
C VAL A 81 -14.62 8.64 4.24
N ALA A 82 -13.64 9.53 4.11
CA ALA A 82 -12.41 9.47 4.91
C ALA A 82 -12.69 9.59 6.42
N ALA A 83 -13.54 10.54 6.81
CA ALA A 83 -13.97 10.70 8.19
C ALA A 83 -14.72 9.46 8.72
N HIS A 84 -15.59 8.85 7.90
CA HIS A 84 -16.33 7.63 8.25
C HIS A 84 -15.39 6.48 8.66
N PHE A 85 -14.31 6.27 7.91
CA PHE A 85 -13.33 5.23 8.22
C PHE A 85 -12.26 5.65 9.23
N GLY A 86 -12.23 6.93 9.65
CA GLY A 86 -11.16 7.47 10.48
C GLY A 86 -9.80 7.51 9.76
N TYR A 87 -9.81 7.61 8.43
CA TYR A 87 -8.62 7.66 7.60
C TYR A 87 -8.43 9.04 6.97
N VAL A 88 -7.25 9.29 6.41
CA VAL A 88 -7.04 10.47 5.57
C VAL A 88 -7.46 10.17 4.13
N GLU A 89 -7.89 11.20 3.40
CA GLU A 89 -8.35 11.08 2.00
C GLU A 89 -7.37 10.32 1.09
N HIS A 90 -6.06 10.48 1.34
CA HIS A 90 -5.02 9.78 0.59
C HIS A 90 -5.11 8.25 0.74
N ASP A 91 -5.38 7.76 1.94
CA ASP A 91 -5.49 6.32 2.20
C ASP A 91 -6.76 5.74 1.55
N VAL A 92 -7.84 6.52 1.53
CA VAL A 92 -9.09 6.18 0.83
C VAL A 92 -8.86 6.13 -0.68
N HIS A 93 -8.23 7.17 -1.26
CA HIS A 93 -7.86 7.19 -2.68
C HIS A 93 -6.99 5.98 -3.04
N LYS A 94 -5.96 5.68 -2.25
CA LYS A 94 -5.10 4.53 -2.47
C LYS A 94 -5.90 3.22 -2.49
N ARG A 95 -6.89 3.08 -1.61
CA ARG A 95 -7.76 1.90 -1.60
C ARG A 95 -8.70 1.84 -2.81
N LEU A 96 -9.27 2.97 -3.24
CA LEU A 96 -10.08 3.04 -4.46
C LEU A 96 -9.28 2.57 -5.69
N THR A 97 -8.01 2.98 -5.79
CA THR A 97 -7.10 2.52 -6.85
C THR A 97 -6.79 1.03 -6.73
N GLU A 98 -6.59 0.51 -5.51
CA GLU A 98 -6.42 -0.93 -5.27
C GLU A 98 -7.63 -1.78 -5.67
N LEU A 99 -8.85 -1.24 -5.54
CA LEU A 99 -10.08 -1.90 -5.94
C LEU A 99 -10.41 -1.75 -7.44
N GLY A 100 -9.58 -1.01 -8.20
CA GLY A 100 -9.80 -0.72 -9.61
C GLY A 100 -10.93 0.29 -9.87
N LEU A 101 -11.36 1.04 -8.85
CA LEU A 101 -12.44 2.02 -8.97
C LEU A 101 -11.92 3.36 -9.49
N SER A 102 -10.71 3.75 -9.07
CA SER A 102 -10.05 4.96 -9.51
C SER A 102 -8.75 4.64 -10.23
N THR A 103 -8.41 5.44 -11.24
CA THR A 103 -7.15 5.33 -11.98
C THR A 103 -6.17 6.44 -11.64
N SER A 104 -6.64 7.54 -11.04
CA SER A 104 -5.79 8.66 -10.61
C SER A 104 -6.41 9.52 -9.50
N TYR A 105 -5.62 10.41 -8.88
CA TYR A 105 -6.16 11.44 -7.97
C TYR A 105 -7.20 12.31 -8.66
N GLN A 106 -6.97 12.69 -9.93
CA GLN A 106 -7.91 13.51 -10.71
C GLN A 106 -9.24 12.77 -10.95
N ALA A 107 -9.19 11.47 -11.25
CA ALA A 107 -10.38 10.65 -11.40
C ALA A 107 -11.17 10.57 -10.08
N THR A 108 -10.48 10.39 -8.95
CA THR A 108 -11.12 10.42 -7.62
C THR A 108 -11.77 11.77 -7.34
N LEU A 109 -11.08 12.88 -7.60
CA LEU A 109 -11.64 14.22 -7.43
C LEU A 109 -12.86 14.49 -8.29
N THR A 110 -12.83 14.01 -9.54
CA THR A 110 -13.93 14.22 -10.47
C THR A 110 -15.17 13.44 -10.02
N GLN A 111 -14.97 12.23 -9.49
CA GLN A 111 -16.05 11.38 -9.04
C GLN A 111 -16.62 11.78 -7.67
N MET A 112 -15.76 12.07 -6.70
CA MET A 112 -16.12 12.21 -5.27
C MET A 112 -15.79 13.59 -4.68
N GLY A 113 -15.12 14.48 -5.42
CA GLY A 113 -14.52 15.68 -4.85
C GLY A 113 -13.44 15.36 -3.81
N ALA A 114 -12.83 16.40 -3.23
CA ALA A 114 -12.03 16.29 -2.02
C ALA A 114 -11.94 17.65 -1.32
N THR A 115 -11.33 17.66 -0.13
CA THR A 115 -11.04 18.91 0.58
C THR A 115 -10.11 19.78 -0.29
N PRO A 116 -10.42 21.06 -0.57
CA PRO A 116 -9.63 21.91 -1.47
C PRO A 116 -8.15 22.06 -1.06
N THR A 117 -7.87 22.04 0.24
CA THR A 117 -6.53 22.09 0.84
C THR A 117 -5.98 20.71 1.20
N GLY A 118 -6.73 19.65 0.94
CA GLY A 118 -6.36 18.26 1.23
C GLY A 118 -5.24 17.74 0.33
N VAL A 119 -4.58 16.68 0.78
CA VAL A 119 -3.46 16.06 0.07
C VAL A 119 -3.87 15.58 -1.33
N VAL A 120 -5.09 15.06 -1.48
CA VAL A 120 -5.63 14.60 -2.77
C VAL A 120 -5.78 15.77 -3.75
N SER A 121 -6.40 16.86 -3.33
CA SER A 121 -6.52 18.09 -4.14
C SER A 121 -5.16 18.68 -4.52
N ALA A 122 -4.22 18.74 -3.57
CA ALA A 122 -2.87 19.25 -3.83
C ALA A 122 -2.11 18.36 -4.84
N ARG A 123 -2.24 17.03 -4.74
CA ARG A 123 -1.61 16.09 -5.67
C ARG A 123 -2.21 16.18 -7.08
N ALA A 124 -3.53 16.23 -7.21
CA ALA A 124 -4.18 16.34 -8.51
C ALA A 124 -3.85 17.64 -9.24
N ARG A 125 -3.72 18.76 -8.50
CA ARG A 125 -3.24 20.04 -9.06
C ARG A 125 -1.81 19.93 -9.58
N ARG A 126 -0.91 19.27 -8.84
CA ARG A 126 0.47 19.03 -9.28
C ARG A 126 0.50 18.16 -10.53
N GLU A 127 -0.32 17.12 -10.59
CA GLU A 127 -0.41 16.25 -11.76
C GLU A 127 -0.96 16.99 -12.98
N SER A 128 -2.01 17.81 -12.80
CA SER A 128 -2.57 18.64 -13.87
C SER A 128 -1.63 19.75 -14.35
N ALA A 129 -0.66 20.15 -13.52
CA ALA A 129 0.37 21.12 -13.87
C ALA A 129 1.53 20.50 -14.66
N LEU A 130 1.55 19.17 -14.83
CA LEU A 130 2.59 18.53 -15.63
C LEU A 130 2.39 18.86 -17.13
N PRO A 131 3.48 19.10 -17.87
CA PRO A 131 3.38 19.38 -19.30
C PRO A 131 2.75 18.19 -20.06
N PRO A 132 1.98 18.47 -21.13
CA PRO A 132 1.59 17.42 -22.06
C PRO A 132 2.86 16.75 -22.60
N LEU A 133 2.88 15.40 -22.63
CA LEU A 133 4.06 14.56 -22.96
C LEU A 133 5.09 14.40 -21.82
N SER A 134 4.69 14.59 -20.56
CA SER A 134 5.51 14.11 -19.44
C SER A 134 5.26 12.61 -19.19
N VAL A 135 6.33 11.85 -18.95
CA VAL A 135 6.29 10.50 -18.40
C VAL A 135 6.82 10.51 -16.97
N THR A 136 6.32 9.61 -16.13
CA THR A 136 6.90 9.35 -14.83
C THR A 136 7.94 8.25 -14.93
N VAL A 137 9.17 8.55 -14.54
CA VAL A 137 10.26 7.58 -14.46
C VAL A 137 10.27 6.99 -13.05
N LEU A 138 10.25 5.66 -12.97
CA LEU A 138 10.51 4.91 -11.74
C LEU A 138 11.84 4.18 -11.87
N GLN A 139 12.78 4.49 -10.97
CA GLN A 139 14.03 3.77 -10.83
C GLN A 139 14.07 3.06 -9.48
N VAL A 140 14.44 1.79 -9.48
CA VAL A 140 14.64 0.98 -8.27
C VAL A 140 16.01 0.31 -8.32
N THR A 141 16.77 0.35 -7.24
CA THR A 141 18.11 -0.22 -7.14
C THR A 141 18.19 -1.24 -6.01
N GLY A 142 18.99 -2.30 -6.19
CA GLY A 142 19.14 -3.36 -5.18
C GLY A 142 17.93 -4.29 -5.10
N MET A 143 17.24 -4.51 -6.21
CA MET A 143 16.02 -5.31 -6.28
C MET A 143 16.33 -6.81 -6.25
N ALA A 144 15.39 -7.58 -5.71
CA ALA A 144 15.44 -9.04 -5.71
C ALA A 144 14.33 -9.54 -6.64
N SER A 145 14.66 -10.47 -7.54
CA SER A 145 13.71 -11.08 -8.47
C SER A 145 13.81 -12.60 -8.44
N ALA A 146 12.87 -13.28 -9.10
CA ALA A 146 12.89 -14.73 -9.24
C ALA A 146 14.19 -15.23 -9.91
N SER A 147 14.70 -14.47 -10.88
CA SER A 147 15.90 -14.77 -11.66
C SER A 147 17.21 -14.36 -10.98
N GLY A 148 17.16 -13.68 -9.83
CA GLY A 148 18.34 -13.19 -9.11
C GLY A 148 18.29 -11.69 -8.77
N PRO A 149 19.40 -11.13 -8.26
CA PRO A 149 19.49 -9.72 -7.93
C PRO A 149 19.48 -8.85 -9.20
N VAL A 150 18.72 -7.75 -9.14
CA VAL A 150 18.63 -6.74 -10.20
C VAL A 150 19.26 -5.45 -9.66
N PRO A 151 20.46 -5.05 -10.15
CA PRO A 151 21.18 -3.91 -9.58
C PRO A 151 20.43 -2.60 -9.81
N VAL A 152 19.85 -2.41 -11.00
CA VAL A 152 19.03 -1.24 -11.36
C VAL A 152 17.89 -1.68 -12.28
N ALA A 153 16.66 -1.29 -11.94
CA ALA A 153 15.48 -1.42 -12.78
C ALA A 153 14.92 0.00 -13.07
N VAL A 154 14.66 0.31 -14.33
CA VAL A 154 14.07 1.58 -14.76
C VAL A 154 12.82 1.30 -15.58
N SER A 155 11.74 2.02 -15.30
CA SER A 155 10.48 1.91 -16.04
C SER A 155 9.86 3.29 -16.27
N LEU A 156 9.12 3.41 -17.37
CA LEU A 156 8.43 4.63 -17.79
C LEU A 156 6.92 4.41 -17.68
N HIS A 157 6.23 5.40 -17.13
CA HIS A 157 4.80 5.33 -16.85
C HIS A 157 4.09 6.57 -17.36
N SER A 158 2.89 6.38 -17.87
CA SER A 158 2.04 7.49 -18.36
C SER A 158 1.58 8.43 -17.25
N SER A 159 1.59 7.97 -15.99
CA SER A 159 1.23 8.77 -14.82
C SER A 159 2.04 8.37 -13.60
N ARG A 160 1.97 9.22 -12.57
CA ARG A 160 2.60 8.94 -11.27
C ARG A 160 1.93 7.76 -10.56
N ASP A 161 0.61 7.63 -10.67
CA ASP A 161 -0.13 6.53 -10.04
C ASP A 161 0.18 5.18 -10.70
N ALA A 162 0.36 5.14 -12.02
CA ALA A 162 0.83 3.95 -12.73
C ALA A 162 2.23 3.52 -12.23
N ALA A 163 3.14 4.49 -12.05
CA ALA A 163 4.46 4.22 -11.48
C ALA A 163 4.37 3.69 -10.04
N TYR A 164 3.45 4.20 -9.21
CA TYR A 164 3.22 3.69 -7.87
C TYR A 164 2.70 2.25 -7.85
N MET A 165 1.79 1.91 -8.75
CA MET A 165 1.29 0.53 -8.87
C MET A 165 2.41 -0.43 -9.30
N ALA A 166 3.26 -0.02 -10.23
CA ALA A 166 4.46 -0.78 -10.61
C ALA A 166 5.44 -0.93 -9.44
N LEU A 167 5.69 0.14 -8.67
CA LEU A 167 6.55 0.09 -7.48
C LEU A 167 6.01 -0.88 -6.41
N ARG A 168 4.69 -0.97 -6.23
CA ARG A 168 4.08 -1.92 -5.29
C ARG A 168 4.27 -3.36 -5.72
N GLU A 169 4.13 -3.64 -7.01
CA GLU A 169 4.38 -4.98 -7.53
C GLU A 169 5.85 -5.36 -7.38
N LEU A 170 6.77 -4.44 -7.71
CA LEU A 170 8.19 -4.63 -7.45
C LEU A 170 8.48 -4.85 -5.95
N THR A 171 7.84 -4.08 -5.07
CA THR A 171 7.95 -4.25 -3.61
C THR A 171 7.55 -5.66 -3.19
N ARG A 172 6.42 -6.18 -3.71
CA ARG A 172 5.94 -7.53 -3.43
C ARG A 172 6.94 -8.59 -3.89
N LEU A 173 7.47 -8.43 -5.11
CA LEU A 173 8.48 -9.34 -5.67
C LEU A 173 9.78 -9.31 -4.86
N HIS A 174 10.26 -8.11 -4.48
CA HIS A 174 11.45 -7.98 -3.66
C HIS A 174 11.25 -8.68 -2.32
N GLN A 175 10.14 -8.44 -1.63
CA GLN A 175 9.84 -9.08 -0.35
C GLN A 175 9.75 -10.61 -0.48
N ALA A 176 9.20 -11.13 -1.57
CA ALA A 176 9.11 -12.57 -1.82
C ALA A 176 10.49 -13.23 -2.01
N HIS A 177 11.48 -12.51 -2.53
CA HIS A 177 12.77 -13.09 -2.94
C HIS A 177 13.96 -12.63 -2.10
N SER A 178 13.87 -11.51 -1.38
CA SER A 178 14.99 -10.87 -0.68
C SER A 178 15.58 -11.77 0.40
N ALA A 179 14.75 -12.48 1.15
CA ALA A 179 15.20 -13.39 2.21
C ALA A 179 16.01 -14.57 1.66
N ARG A 180 15.54 -15.18 0.57
CA ARG A 180 16.24 -16.28 -0.12
C ARG A 180 17.61 -15.83 -0.64
N LEU A 181 17.66 -14.60 -1.17
CA LEU A 181 18.86 -14.04 -1.78
C LEU A 181 19.75 -13.26 -0.80
N ARG A 182 19.38 -13.22 0.51
CA ARG A 182 20.06 -12.43 1.55
C ARG A 182 20.30 -10.96 1.14
N MET A 183 19.33 -10.39 0.43
CA MET A 183 19.39 -9.02 -0.06
C MET A 183 18.99 -8.03 1.03
N GLY A 184 19.71 -6.91 1.07
CA GLY A 184 19.34 -5.74 1.87
C GLY A 184 18.15 -4.96 1.27
N PRO A 185 17.81 -3.80 1.85
CA PRO A 185 16.72 -2.99 1.35
C PRO A 185 16.99 -2.46 -0.07
N ALA A 186 15.96 -2.38 -0.89
CA ALA A 186 16.02 -1.72 -2.19
C ALA A 186 15.67 -0.23 -2.07
N SER A 187 16.37 0.62 -2.80
CA SER A 187 16.07 2.06 -2.85
C SER A 187 15.30 2.40 -4.11
N TRP A 188 14.37 3.35 -4.04
CA TRP A 188 13.62 3.80 -5.21
C TRP A 188 13.57 5.32 -5.31
N TRP A 189 13.43 5.79 -6.55
CA TRP A 189 13.21 7.19 -6.89
C TRP A 189 12.16 7.29 -7.98
N MET A 190 11.36 8.34 -7.90
CA MET A 190 10.34 8.66 -8.90
C MET A 190 10.42 10.13 -9.27
N TRP A 191 10.35 10.41 -10.58
CA TRP A 191 10.35 11.79 -11.07
C TRP A 191 9.64 11.94 -12.41
N PRO A 192 9.01 13.10 -12.66
CA PRO A 192 8.50 13.43 -13.98
C PRO A 192 9.64 13.78 -14.93
N ARG A 193 9.49 13.40 -16.20
CA ARG A 193 10.42 13.72 -17.27
C ARG A 193 9.65 14.04 -18.55
N LEU A 194 10.04 15.09 -19.25
CA LEU A 194 9.53 15.35 -20.60
C LEU A 194 10.13 14.32 -21.58
N VAL A 195 9.29 13.76 -22.45
CA VAL A 195 9.70 12.73 -23.43
C VAL A 195 10.87 13.19 -24.31
N ASP A 196 10.95 14.50 -24.62
CA ASP A 196 11.99 15.06 -25.51
C ASP A 196 13.12 15.81 -24.81
N SER A 197 13.20 15.75 -23.47
CA SER A 197 14.25 16.45 -22.74
C SER A 197 15.24 15.49 -22.06
N HIS A 198 16.53 15.83 -22.18
CA HIS A 198 17.59 15.21 -21.38
C HIS A 198 17.64 15.75 -19.94
N ARG A 199 16.88 16.82 -19.63
CA ARG A 199 16.90 17.47 -18.32
C ARG A 199 15.80 16.90 -17.41
N PRO A 200 16.15 16.31 -16.26
CA PRO A 200 15.13 15.92 -15.29
C PRO A 200 14.42 17.17 -14.75
N ILE A 201 13.10 17.09 -14.56
CA ILE A 201 12.31 18.18 -13.97
C ILE A 201 12.60 18.32 -12.45
N GLY A 202 13.37 17.40 -11.87
CA GLY A 202 13.74 17.34 -10.45
C GLY A 202 13.40 15.96 -9.87
N ARG A 203 14.13 15.48 -8.86
CA ARG A 203 13.74 14.26 -8.14
C ARG A 203 12.69 14.64 -7.09
N ASP A 204 11.47 14.15 -7.29
CA ASP A 204 10.33 14.53 -6.44
C ASP A 204 10.14 13.59 -5.24
N GLU A 205 10.36 12.28 -5.42
CA GLU A 205 10.05 11.30 -4.38
C GLU A 205 11.10 10.18 -4.35
N SER A 206 11.41 9.72 -3.13
CA SER A 206 12.33 8.62 -2.88
C SER A 206 11.91 7.83 -1.66
N GLY A 207 12.40 6.59 -1.56
CA GLY A 207 12.16 5.76 -0.40
C GLY A 207 12.96 4.47 -0.42
N SER A 208 12.64 3.59 0.52
CA SER A 208 13.27 2.29 0.71
C SER A 208 12.21 1.20 0.82
N ILE A 209 12.49 0.06 0.20
CA ILE A 209 11.74 -1.19 0.29
C ILE A 209 12.51 -2.09 1.26
N ALA A 210 11.92 -2.34 2.42
CA ALA A 210 12.50 -3.27 3.38
C ALA A 210 12.44 -4.72 2.87
N PRO A 211 13.47 -5.54 3.16
CA PRO A 211 13.40 -6.97 2.91
C PRO A 211 12.31 -7.62 3.77
N ALA A 212 11.81 -8.79 3.36
CA ALA A 212 10.94 -9.56 4.24
C ALA A 212 11.67 -9.91 5.55
N ALA A 213 11.00 -9.68 6.69
CA ALA A 213 11.50 -10.10 7.98
C ALA A 213 11.64 -11.63 7.99
N SER A 214 12.87 -12.11 8.17
CA SER A 214 13.19 -13.55 8.28
C SER A 214 12.63 -14.14 9.57
#